data_AF-A0A965R9K2-F1
#
_entry.id   AF-A0A965R9K2-F1
#
_cell.length_a   1.000
_cell.length_b   1.000
_cell.length_c   1.000
_cell.angle_alpha   90.00
_cell.angle_beta   90.00
_cell.angle_gamma   90.00
#
_symmetry.space_group_name_H-M   'P 1'
#
loop_
_entity.id
_entity.type
_entity.pdbx_description
1 polymer ?
#
loop_
_entity_poly.entity_id
_entity_poly.type
_entity_poly.pdbx_seq_one_letter_code
_entity_poly.pdbx_strand_id
1 'polypeptide(L)'
;MKDLSLAREENNPNLDSSSMPSKGVTKEVIERRNRRLLEFFRLSGLTDVRIIGDENNPAVIYKNVYCLSCFVHNFELRFTNKPDNGEVVHVEKLTSQARMDKNELIAMLDKYEHRRV
;
A
#
# COMPACT_ATOMS: atom_id res chain seq x y z
N MET A 1 -57.34 -9.49 -34.24
CA MET A 1 -56.64 -10.59 -33.53
C MET A 1 -55.16 -10.25 -33.54
N LYS A 2 -54.47 -10.68 -32.48
CA LYS A 2 -53.18 -10.20 -32.01
C LYS A 2 -51.98 -10.68 -32.85
N ASP A 3 -50.92 -9.88 -32.73
CA ASP A 3 -49.49 -10.18 -32.89
C ASP A 3 -48.94 -10.54 -34.28
N LEU A 4 -47.93 -9.78 -34.73
CA LEU A 4 -46.53 -10.22 -34.67
C LEU A 4 -45.60 -9.06 -35.12
N SER A 5 -45.13 -8.25 -34.17
CA SER A 5 -44.09 -7.25 -34.42
C SER A 5 -42.73 -7.96 -34.46
N LEU A 6 -42.23 -8.22 -35.65
CA LEU A 6 -40.87 -8.73 -35.87
C LEU A 6 -39.91 -7.52 -35.97
N ALA A 7 -39.37 -7.07 -34.84
CA ALA A 7 -38.25 -6.14 -34.81
C ALA A 7 -36.97 -6.94 -34.55
N ARG A 8 -36.08 -6.92 -35.55
CA ARG A 8 -34.77 -7.56 -35.57
C ARG A 8 -33.91 -7.06 -34.41
N GLU A 9 -33.34 -7.99 -33.65
CA GLU A 9 -32.23 -7.72 -32.74
C GLU A 9 -31.03 -7.25 -33.57
N GLU A 10 -30.61 -6.00 -33.36
CA GLU A 10 -29.36 -5.48 -33.91
C GLU A 10 -28.19 -6.19 -33.23
N ASN A 11 -27.58 -7.11 -33.97
CA ASN A 11 -26.24 -7.62 -33.68
C ASN A 11 -25.27 -6.44 -33.72
N ASN A 12 -24.71 -6.05 -32.57
CA ASN A 12 -23.65 -5.04 -32.49
C ASN A 12 -22.30 -5.76 -32.29
N PRO A 13 -21.53 -6.06 -33.36
CA PRO A 13 -20.32 -6.88 -33.27
C PRO A 13 -19.06 -6.07 -32.92
N ASN A 14 -19.17 -5.03 -32.09
CA ASN A 14 -18.01 -4.26 -31.63
C ASN A 14 -17.93 -4.25 -30.10
N LEU A 15 -17.75 -5.43 -29.49
CA LEU A 15 -16.98 -5.52 -28.26
C LEU A 15 -15.51 -5.65 -28.66
N ASP A 16 -14.87 -4.49 -28.84
CA ASP A 16 -13.43 -4.37 -28.90
C ASP A 16 -12.84 -4.96 -27.60
N SER A 17 -12.25 -6.15 -27.72
CA SER A 17 -11.60 -6.86 -26.62
C SER A 17 -10.22 -6.28 -26.26
N SER A 18 -9.84 -5.13 -26.82
CA SER A 18 -8.53 -4.51 -26.59
C SER A 18 -8.48 -3.49 -25.43
N SER A 19 -9.60 -3.17 -24.77
CA SER A 19 -9.61 -2.25 -23.61
C SER A 19 -9.88 -2.95 -22.27
N MET A 20 -9.33 -4.15 -22.06
CA MET A 20 -9.04 -4.56 -20.68
C MET A 20 -7.88 -3.70 -20.20
N PRO A 21 -8.05 -2.83 -19.18
CA PRO A 21 -6.89 -2.20 -18.58
C PRO A 21 -5.97 -3.34 -18.16
N SER A 22 -4.69 -3.28 -18.57
CA SER A 22 -3.62 -4.06 -17.96
C SER A 22 -3.90 -4.13 -16.48
N LYS A 23 -3.80 -5.29 -15.82
CA LYS A 23 -3.97 -5.45 -14.36
C LYS A 23 -2.92 -4.62 -13.59
N GLY A 24 -2.97 -3.31 -13.74
CA GLY A 24 -2.26 -2.32 -12.97
C GLY A 24 -2.98 -2.23 -11.64
N VAL A 25 -2.19 -2.02 -10.59
CA VAL A 25 -2.73 -1.76 -9.26
C VAL A 25 -3.62 -0.52 -9.37
N THR A 26 -4.91 -0.66 -9.04
CA THR A 26 -5.83 0.48 -9.11
C THR A 26 -5.49 1.50 -8.03
N LYS A 27 -5.81 2.77 -8.27
CA LYS A 27 -5.63 3.84 -7.29
C LYS A 27 -6.26 3.49 -5.92
N GLU A 28 -7.45 2.92 -5.94
CA GLU A 28 -8.15 2.46 -4.72
C GLU A 28 -7.32 1.44 -3.92
N VAL A 29 -6.60 0.55 -4.61
CA VAL A 29 -5.74 -0.45 -3.97
C VAL A 29 -4.52 0.21 -3.34
N ILE A 30 -3.91 1.19 -4.01
CA ILE A 30 -2.78 1.99 -3.48
C ILE A 30 -3.22 2.78 -2.25
N GLU A 31 -4.34 3.49 -2.33
CA GLU A 31 -4.90 4.26 -1.21
C GLU A 31 -5.21 3.37 -0.01
N ARG A 32 -5.82 2.19 -0.25
CA ARG A 32 -6.10 1.21 0.81
C ARG A 32 -4.83 0.70 1.47
N ARG A 33 -3.78 0.43 0.69
CA ARG A 33 -2.47 -0.01 1.19
C ARG A 33 -1.83 1.07 2.06
N ASN A 34 -1.81 2.31 1.59
CA ASN A 34 -1.20 3.44 2.30
C ASN A 34 -1.96 3.78 3.59
N ARG A 35 -3.28 3.64 3.58
CA ARG A 35 -4.11 3.76 4.79
C ARG A 35 -3.74 2.69 5.83
N ARG A 36 -3.60 1.43 5.41
CA ARG A 36 -3.21 0.33 6.31
C ARG A 36 -1.77 0.46 6.80
N LEU A 37 -0.87 1.01 6.00
CA LEU A 37 0.50 1.33 6.42
C LEU A 37 0.47 2.32 7.60
N LEU A 38 -0.28 3.42 7.48
CA LEU A 38 -0.40 4.40 8.55
C LEU A 38 -1.10 3.81 9.79
N GLU A 39 -2.14 3.02 9.57
CA GLU A 39 -2.88 2.34 10.64
C GLU A 39 -2.01 1.35 11.41
N PHE A 40 -1.14 0.59 10.73
CA PHE A 40 -0.18 -0.31 11.38
C PHE A 40 0.67 0.42 12.42
N PHE A 41 1.28 1.56 12.08
CA PHE A 41 2.08 2.32 13.03
C PHE A 41 1.25 2.86 14.20
N ARG A 42 0.03 3.36 13.90
CA ARG A 42 -0.90 3.85 14.93
C ARG A 42 -1.30 2.75 15.90
N LEU A 43 -1.68 1.57 15.40
CA LEU A 43 -2.07 0.41 16.20
C LEU A 43 -0.90 -0.18 16.99
N SER A 44 0.33 -0.03 16.47
CA SER A 44 1.57 -0.40 17.17
C SER A 44 2.02 0.66 18.20
N GLY A 45 1.24 1.72 18.40
CA GLY A 45 1.49 2.73 19.45
C GLY A 45 2.48 3.83 19.08
N LEU A 46 2.80 4.01 17.79
CA LEU A 46 3.56 5.16 17.26
C LEU A 46 2.60 6.22 16.75
N THR A 47 2.54 7.38 17.42
CA THR A 47 1.52 8.41 17.17
C THR A 47 1.97 9.56 16.28
N ASP A 48 3.28 9.79 16.11
CA ASP A 48 3.81 10.86 15.25
C ASP A 48 4.46 10.28 13.99
N VAL A 49 3.64 9.58 13.20
CA VAL A 49 4.03 8.97 11.93
C VAL A 49 3.22 9.60 10.80
N ARG A 50 3.90 9.91 9.70
CA ARG A 50 3.30 10.47 8.48
C ARG A 50 3.87 9.73 7.28
N ILE A 51 3.10 9.67 6.19
CA ILE A 51 3.58 9.18 4.91
C ILE A 51 3.69 10.34 3.92
N ILE A 52 4.79 10.42 3.18
CA ILE A 52 5.06 11.47 2.19
C ILE A 52 5.60 10.86 0.89
N GLY A 53 5.66 11.67 -0.17
CA GLY A 53 6.24 11.28 -1.46
C GLY A 53 5.23 10.62 -2.40
N ASP A 54 5.74 9.75 -3.28
CA ASP A 54 4.94 9.02 -4.27
C ASP A 54 3.99 8.03 -3.58
N GLU A 55 2.72 8.05 -3.96
CA GLU A 55 1.72 7.13 -3.42
C GLU A 55 2.07 5.66 -3.67
N ASN A 56 2.81 5.34 -4.74
CA ASN A 56 3.26 3.98 -5.05
C ASN A 56 4.42 3.55 -4.16
N ASN A 57 5.28 4.50 -3.78
CA ASN A 57 6.49 4.28 -2.98
C ASN A 57 6.56 5.28 -1.81
N PRO A 58 5.63 5.19 -0.84
CA PRO A 58 5.52 6.19 0.22
C PRO A 58 6.72 6.07 1.17
N ALA A 59 7.29 7.22 1.53
CA ALA A 59 8.27 7.31 2.60
C ALA A 59 7.54 7.50 3.95
N VAL A 60 8.02 6.81 4.99
CA VAL A 60 7.45 6.91 6.34
C VAL A 60 8.31 7.84 7.19
N ILE A 61 7.73 8.94 7.65
CA ILE A 61 8.39 9.94 8.51
C ILE A 61 7.93 9.74 9.96
N TYR A 62 8.88 9.61 10.87
CA TYR A 62 8.66 9.54 12.31
C TYR A 62 9.19 10.80 13.01
N LYS A 63 8.36 11.41 13.86
CA LYS A 63 8.67 12.62 14.65
C LYS A 63 9.14 13.83 13.84
N ASN A 64 8.86 13.86 12.53
CA ASN A 64 9.44 14.84 11.59
C ASN A 64 10.97 14.90 11.56
N VAL A 65 11.66 13.87 12.07
CA VAL A 65 13.14 13.85 12.17
C VAL A 65 13.72 12.66 11.41
N TYR A 66 13.00 11.54 11.32
CA TYR A 66 13.51 10.32 10.71
C TYR A 66 12.63 9.86 9.56
N CYS A 67 13.26 9.59 8.42
CA CYS A 67 12.69 8.77 7.36
C CYS A 67 13.07 7.31 7.64
N LEU A 68 12.07 6.50 7.98
CA LEU A 68 12.29 5.10 8.37
C LEU A 68 12.78 4.27 7.19
N SER A 69 13.69 3.36 7.48
CA SER A 69 14.25 2.38 6.54
C SER A 69 13.25 1.25 6.34
N CYS A 70 12.19 1.56 5.60
CA CYS A 70 11.15 0.61 5.25
C CYS A 70 10.46 1.02 3.94
N PHE A 71 9.87 0.05 3.26
CA PHE A 71 9.07 0.28 2.07
C PHE A 71 7.87 -0.67 2.03
N VAL A 72 6.89 -0.38 1.19
CA VAL A 72 5.70 -1.22 1.04
C VAL A 72 5.58 -1.77 -0.38
N HIS A 73 5.37 -3.08 -0.49
CA HIS A 73 5.09 -3.76 -1.74
C HIS A 73 3.96 -4.77 -1.52
N ASN A 74 2.90 -4.77 -2.35
CA ASN A 74 1.79 -5.73 -2.27
C ASN A 74 1.17 -5.94 -0.86
N PHE A 75 0.89 -4.86 -0.12
CA PHE A 75 0.42 -4.93 1.28
C PHE A 75 1.41 -5.57 2.25
N GLU A 76 2.69 -5.62 1.93
CA GLU A 76 3.75 -6.02 2.84
C GLU A 76 4.58 -4.80 3.19
N LEU A 77 4.65 -4.47 4.47
CA LEU A 77 5.61 -3.52 5.02
C LEU A 77 6.92 -4.26 5.27
N ARG A 78 7.98 -3.83 4.59
CA ARG A 78 9.30 -4.44 4.67
C ARG A 78 10.25 -3.45 5.34
N PHE A 79 10.79 -3.84 6.47
CA PHE A 79 11.84 -3.08 7.16
C PHE A 79 13.20 -3.49 6.63
N THR A 80 14.09 -2.52 6.46
CA THR A 80 15.46 -2.73 5.99
C THR A 80 16.47 -2.33 7.05
N ASN A 81 17.66 -2.93 7.01
CA ASN A 81 18.73 -2.64 7.97
C ASN A 81 19.35 -1.24 7.82
N LYS A 82 19.18 -0.59 6.66
CA LYS A 82 19.68 0.76 6.37
C LYS A 82 18.80 1.45 5.31
N PRO A 83 18.93 2.78 5.14
CA PRO A 83 18.32 3.50 4.03
C PRO A 83 18.93 3.06 2.68
N ASP A 84 18.21 3.33 1.58
CA ASP A 84 18.72 3.29 0.21
C ASP A 84 19.56 2.03 -0.13
N ASN A 85 18.89 0.93 -0.48
CA ASN A 85 19.47 -0.40 -0.76
C ASN A 85 19.91 -1.20 0.48
N GLY A 86 19.13 -1.11 1.57
CA GLY A 86 19.24 -2.04 2.69
C GLY A 86 18.66 -3.42 2.37
N GLU A 87 19.09 -4.42 3.14
CA GLU A 87 18.53 -5.77 3.12
C GLU A 87 17.28 -5.82 3.98
N VAL A 88 16.28 -6.59 3.54
CA VAL A 88 15.03 -6.79 4.30
C VAL A 88 15.30 -7.63 5.54
N VAL A 89 14.99 -7.07 6.70
CA VAL A 89 15.21 -7.70 8.02
C VAL A 89 13.93 -8.14 8.71
N HIS A 90 12.80 -7.52 8.36
CA HIS A 90 11.47 -7.90 8.86
C HIS A 90 10.41 -7.62 7.79
N VAL A 91 9.41 -8.48 7.70
CA VAL A 91 8.28 -8.31 6.79
C VAL A 91 6.99 -8.47 7.58
N GLU A 92 6.12 -7.48 7.47
CA GLU A 92 4.82 -7.46 8.12
C GLU A 92 3.70 -7.34 7.09
N LYS A 93 2.66 -8.18 7.23
CA LYS A 93 1.52 -8.14 6.31
C LYS A 93 0.49 -7.13 6.79
N LEU A 94 0.20 -6.13 5.96
CA LEU A 94 -0.75 -5.05 6.23
C LEU A 94 -2.21 -5.53 6.09
N THR A 95 -2.71 -6.16 7.15
CA THR A 95 -4.13 -6.46 7.37
C THR A 95 -4.82 -5.33 8.14
N SER A 96 -6.14 -5.41 8.36
CA SER A 96 -6.89 -4.39 9.13
C SER A 96 -6.58 -4.38 10.63
N GLN A 97 -5.94 -5.42 11.15
CA GLN A 97 -5.58 -5.54 12.57
C GLN A 97 -4.06 -5.72 12.75
N ALA A 98 -3.29 -5.56 11.67
CA ALA A 98 -1.84 -5.70 11.71
C ALA A 98 -1.25 -4.69 12.67
N ARG A 99 -0.46 -5.19 13.62
CA ARG A 99 0.27 -4.40 14.61
C ARG A 99 1.46 -5.21 15.09
N MET A 100 2.51 -4.49 15.48
CA MET A 100 3.63 -5.01 16.24
C MET A 100 3.50 -4.51 17.69
N ASP A 101 4.09 -5.23 18.65
CA ASP A 101 4.22 -4.68 19.99
C ASP A 101 5.02 -3.38 19.95
N LYS A 102 4.64 -2.40 20.78
CA LYS A 102 5.28 -1.08 20.76
C LYS A 102 6.76 -1.16 21.10
N ASN A 103 7.14 -1.96 22.10
CA ASN A 103 8.52 -2.06 22.54
C ASN A 103 9.36 -2.81 21.50
N GLU A 104 8.78 -3.84 20.88
CA GLU A 104 9.42 -4.55 19.77
C GLU A 104 9.67 -3.62 18.57
N LEU A 105 8.68 -2.82 18.19
CA LEU A 105 8.82 -1.86 17.10
C LEU A 105 9.89 -0.81 17.41
N ILE A 106 9.89 -0.23 18.61
CA ILE A 106 10.92 0.73 19.02
C ILE A 106 12.30 0.07 19.00
N ALA A 107 12.45 -1.13 19.57
CA ALA A 107 13.71 -1.86 19.58
C ALA A 107 14.21 -2.15 18.14
N MET A 108 13.31 -2.45 17.21
CA MET A 108 13.65 -2.63 15.80
C MET A 108 14.11 -1.30 15.16
N LEU A 109 13.41 -0.20 15.42
CA LEU A 109 13.78 1.12 14.88
C LEU A 109 15.10 1.65 15.48
N ASP A 110 15.41 1.31 16.73
CA ASP A 110 16.67 1.68 17.36
C ASP A 110 17.84 0.80 16.90
N LYS A 111 17.56 -0.44 16.47
CA LYS A 111 18.58 -1.42 16.02
C LYS A 111 19.15 -1.11 14.64
N TYR A 112 18.36 -0.51 13.75
CA TYR A 112 18.72 -0.32 12.35
C TYR A 112 18.87 1.15 11.99
N GLU A 113 19.69 1.44 10.98
CA GLU A 113 19.96 2.82 10.58
C GLU A 113 18.75 3.42 9.85
N HIS A 114 18.45 4.69 10.12
CA HIS A 114 17.40 5.47 9.48
C HIS A 114 17.93 6.81 8.99
N ARG A 115 17.37 7.35 7.90
CA ARG A 115 17.82 8.62 7.34
C ARG A 115 17.23 9.77 8.14
N ARG A 116 18.07 10.68 8.64
CA ARG A 116 17.61 11.94 9.24
C ARG A 116 17.13 12.90 8.16
N VAL A 117 16.00 13.54 8.39
CA VAL A 117 15.41 14.60 7.53
C VAL A 117 15.55 15.98 8.15
#